data_AF-A0A660YKC6-F1
#
_entry.id   AF-A0A660YKC6-F1
#
_cell.length_a   1.000
_cell.length_b   1.000
_cell.length_c   1.000
_cell.angle_alpha   90.00
_cell.angle_beta   90.00
_cell.angle_gamma   90.00
#
_symmetry.space_group_name_H-M   'P 1'
#
loop_
_entity.id
_entity.type
_entity.pdbx_description
1 polymer ?
#
loop_
_entity_poly.entity_id
_entity_poly.type
_entity_poly.pdbx_seq_one_letter_code
_entity_poly.pdbx_strand_id
1 'polypeptide(L)'
;MRNLTLVNTLLFILYLTSAAPACRAQSLSKNRIHLISYFQARHTSVFSENNSNYNISLRRFKLIAKGKINSRFNFYTGIIYKTGNSSSTDNNIYLLDAYLNYSFSKSLNLRMGQFKPPFGWERFVSDYKMPGTERSQVVDRLIPNGALGK
;
A
#
# COMPACT_ATOMS: atom_id res chain seq x y z
N MET A 1 46.09 -5.55 13.47
CA MET A 1 45.33 -6.50 12.60
C MET A 1 43.80 -6.31 12.63
N ARG A 2 43.24 -5.15 13.07
CA ARG A 2 41.77 -4.89 13.10
C ARG A 2 41.22 -4.14 11.88
N ASN A 3 42.08 -3.52 11.06
CA ASN A 3 41.65 -2.71 9.92
C ASN A 3 41.33 -3.53 8.66
N LEU A 4 41.90 -4.73 8.53
CA LEU A 4 41.72 -5.57 7.34
C LEU A 4 40.33 -6.23 7.30
N THR A 5 39.75 -6.54 8.46
CA THR A 5 38.40 -7.11 8.57
C THR A 5 37.33 -6.07 8.26
N LEU A 6 37.49 -4.83 8.74
CA LEU A 6 36.58 -3.73 8.45
C LEU A 6 36.52 -3.38 6.95
N VAL A 7 37.68 -3.32 6.29
CA VAL A 7 37.76 -3.06 4.84
C VAL A 7 37.10 -4.18 4.04
N ASN A 8 37.32 -5.46 4.40
CA ASN A 8 36.67 -6.58 3.73
C ASN A 8 35.15 -6.61 3.95
N THR A 9 34.65 -6.25 5.13
CA THR A 9 33.19 -6.14 5.37
C THR A 9 32.57 -4.99 4.58
N LEU A 10 33.27 -3.87 4.43
CA LEU A 10 32.78 -2.71 3.68
C LEU A 10 32.76 -3.00 2.17
N LEU A 11 33.76 -3.74 1.67
CA LEU A 11 33.79 -4.25 0.29
C LEU A 11 32.65 -5.24 0.01
N PHE A 12 32.34 -6.12 0.96
CA PHE A 12 31.25 -7.10 0.83
C PHE A 12 29.86 -6.44 0.76
N ILE A 13 29.64 -5.36 1.54
CA ILE A 13 28.40 -4.57 1.48
C ILE A 13 28.29 -3.81 0.15
N LEU A 14 29.40 -3.27 -0.37
CA LEU A 14 29.42 -2.57 -1.66
C LEU A 14 29.06 -3.50 -2.83
N TYR A 15 29.54 -4.75 -2.81
CA TYR A 15 29.22 -5.76 -3.83
C TYR A 15 27.74 -6.18 -3.82
N LEU A 16 27.04 -6.15 -2.68
CA LEU A 16 25.61 -6.46 -2.62
C LEU A 16 24.72 -5.36 -3.24
N THR A 17 25.21 -4.12 -3.34
CA THR A 17 24.43 -2.98 -3.84
C THR A 17 24.43 -2.82 -5.36
N SER A 18 25.35 -3.47 -6.08
CA SER A 18 25.42 -3.38 -7.56
C SER A 18 24.55 -4.41 -8.29
N ALA A 19 23.94 -5.36 -7.55
CA ALA A 19 23.04 -6.37 -8.07
C ALA A 19 21.56 -6.06 -7.81
N ALA A 20 21.19 -4.79 -7.64
CA ALA A 20 19.81 -4.38 -7.78
C ALA A 20 19.50 -4.31 -9.29
N PRO A 21 18.76 -5.28 -9.88
CA PRO A 21 18.22 -5.05 -11.21
C PRO A 21 17.35 -3.81 -11.10
N ALA A 22 17.75 -2.73 -11.78
CA ALA A 22 16.88 -1.61 -12.04
C ALA A 22 15.60 -2.21 -12.64
N CYS A 23 14.52 -2.26 -11.85
CA CYS A 23 13.22 -2.70 -12.30
C CYS A 23 12.72 -1.65 -13.30
N ARG A 24 13.23 -1.73 -14.52
CA ARG A 24 12.77 -0.96 -15.65
C ARG A 24 11.49 -1.63 -16.08
N ALA A 25 10.37 -1.14 -15.55
CA ALA A 25 9.04 -1.56 -15.95
C ALA A 25 8.93 -1.41 -17.48
N GLN A 26 9.03 -2.52 -18.19
CA GLN A 26 8.85 -2.55 -19.64
C GLN A 26 7.37 -2.24 -19.91
N SER A 27 7.14 -1.14 -20.64
CA SER A 27 5.82 -0.66 -21.02
C SER A 27 5.17 -1.66 -21.99
N LEU A 28 4.39 -2.59 -21.45
CA LEU A 28 3.64 -3.57 -22.22
C LEU A 28 2.41 -2.91 -22.89
N SER A 29 2.44 -2.95 -24.22
CA SER A 29 1.38 -2.88 -25.25
C SER A 29 -0.08 -2.53 -24.87
N LYS A 30 -0.66 -1.68 -25.73
CA LYS A 30 -2.05 -1.27 -26.12
C LYS A 30 -3.32 -1.65 -25.32
N ASN A 31 -3.26 -2.38 -24.22
CA ASN A 31 -4.24 -2.36 -23.13
C ASN A 31 -3.48 -2.13 -21.84
N ARG A 32 -3.41 -0.86 -21.41
CA ARG A 32 -2.49 -0.44 -20.33
C ARG A 32 -3.02 -0.90 -18.98
N ILE A 33 -2.59 -2.09 -18.57
CA ILE A 33 -2.63 -2.52 -17.17
C ILE A 33 -1.50 -1.80 -16.45
N HIS A 34 -1.85 -1.04 -15.42
CA HIS A 34 -0.92 -0.35 -14.54
C HIS A 34 -0.83 -1.13 -13.23
N LEU A 35 0.36 -1.67 -12.97
CA LEU A 35 0.72 -2.23 -11.68
C LEU A 35 1.41 -1.14 -10.85
N ILE A 36 0.94 -0.92 -9.62
CA ILE A 36 1.48 0.06 -8.69
C ILE A 36 1.72 -0.65 -7.37
N SER A 37 2.92 -0.49 -6.80
CA SER A 37 3.24 -0.99 -5.48
C SER A 37 3.91 0.10 -4.64
N TYR A 38 3.72 0.02 -3.32
CA TYR A 38 4.49 0.81 -2.35
C TYR A 38 4.42 0.15 -0.98
N PHE A 39 5.41 0.48 -0.14
CA PHE A 39 5.44 0.05 1.24
C PHE A 39 5.69 1.23 2.17
N GLN A 40 5.24 1.10 3.41
CA GLN A 40 5.36 2.11 4.46
C GLN A 40 5.94 1.45 5.71
N ALA A 41 7.23 1.67 5.96
CA ALA A 41 7.86 1.33 7.23
C ALA A 41 7.57 2.42 8.25
N ARG A 42 7.34 2.04 9.50
CA ARG A 42 7.01 2.95 10.60
C ARG A 42 7.82 2.59 11.83
N HIS A 43 8.37 3.61 12.47
CA HIS A 43 8.96 3.52 13.78
C HIS A 43 8.13 4.37 14.73
N THR A 44 7.68 3.78 15.84
CA THR A 44 6.88 4.45 16.86
C THR A 44 7.63 4.38 18.18
N SER A 45 7.88 5.54 18.79
CA SER A 45 8.44 5.66 20.13
C SER A 45 7.40 6.28 21.04
N VAL A 46 7.01 5.56 22.08
CA VAL A 46 6.09 6.06 23.11
C VAL A 46 6.91 6.27 24.38
N PHE A 47 7.03 7.54 24.77
CA PHE A 47 7.66 7.93 26.02
C PHE A 47 6.60 7.96 27.11
N SER A 48 6.73 7.08 28.09
CA SER A 48 5.95 7.09 29.33
C SER A 48 6.90 7.26 30.51
N GLU A 49 6.44 7.90 31.59
CA GLU A 49 7.27 8.29 32.74
C GLU A 49 8.14 7.15 33.30
N ASN A 50 7.70 5.89 33.17
CA ASN A 50 8.40 4.71 33.69
C ASN A 50 8.93 3.74 32.62
N ASN A 51 8.62 3.93 31.34
CA ASN A 51 9.08 3.01 30.29
C ASN A 51 9.03 3.63 28.89
N SER A 52 10.12 3.52 28.15
CA SER A 52 10.19 3.85 26.74
C SER A 52 9.96 2.61 25.88
N ASN A 53 8.84 2.54 25.18
CA ASN A 53 8.56 1.47 24.23
C ASN A 53 8.92 1.92 22.81
N TYR A 54 9.70 1.08 22.12
CA TYR A 54 10.00 1.23 20.69
C TYR A 54 9.31 0.13 19.90
N ASN A 55 8.69 0.50 18.78
CA ASN A 55 8.07 -0.44 17.87
C ASN A 55 8.48 -0.12 16.43
N ILE A 56 8.98 -1.13 15.72
CA ILE A 56 9.20 -1.08 14.28
C ILE A 56 8.09 -1.91 13.65
N SER A 57 7.35 -1.28 12.73
CA SER A 57 6.20 -1.90 12.06
C SER A 57 6.23 -1.65 10.56
N LEU A 58 5.70 -2.63 9.81
CA LEU A 58 5.32 -2.43 8.42
C LEU A 58 3.84 -2.03 8.42
N ARG A 59 3.61 -0.72 8.29
CA ARG A 59 2.28 -0.13 8.36
C ARG A 59 1.40 -0.66 7.22
N ARG A 60 1.89 -0.58 5.98
CA ARG A 60 1.18 -1.03 4.77
C ARG A 60 2.16 -1.39 3.66
N PHE A 61 2.05 -2.59 3.12
CA PHE A 61 2.54 -2.96 1.80
C PHE A 61 1.32 -3.09 0.90
N LYS A 62 1.27 -2.34 -0.20
CA LYS A 62 0.16 -2.38 -1.16
C LYS A 62 0.64 -2.80 -2.52
N LEU A 63 -0.16 -3.64 -3.16
CA LEU A 63 -0.03 -4.01 -4.56
C LEU A 63 -1.37 -3.76 -5.23
N ILE A 64 -1.37 -2.93 -6.27
CA ILE A 64 -2.57 -2.47 -6.97
C ILE A 64 -2.39 -2.76 -8.46
N ALA A 65 -3.33 -3.49 -9.05
CA ALA A 65 -3.46 -3.65 -10.49
C ALA A 65 -4.73 -2.94 -10.95
N LYS A 66 -4.58 -2.01 -11.90
CA LYS A 66 -5.72 -1.31 -12.52
C LYS A 66 -5.54 -1.28 -14.02
N GLY A 67 -6.62 -1.34 -14.78
CA GLY A 67 -6.51 -1.32 -16.23
C GLY A 67 -7.84 -1.08 -16.92
N LYS A 68 -7.77 -0.87 -18.22
CA LYS A 68 -8.92 -0.78 -19.11
C LYS A 68 -8.91 -2.00 -20.01
N ILE A 69 -10.00 -2.76 -19.99
CA ILE A 69 -10.19 -3.91 -20.89
C ILE A 69 -10.68 -3.39 -22.24
N ASN A 70 -11.71 -2.54 -22.19
CA ASN A 70 -12.34 -1.88 -23.34
C ASN A 70 -12.63 -0.40 -22.99
N SER A 71 -13.07 0.41 -23.96
CA SER A 71 -13.45 1.83 -23.72
C SER A 71 -14.52 2.01 -22.62
N ARG A 72 -15.36 0.99 -22.38
CA ARG A 72 -16.43 1.00 -21.38
C ARG A 72 -16.12 0.23 -20.09
N PHE A 73 -15.16 -0.70 -20.12
CA PHE A 73 -14.87 -1.60 -19.00
C PHE A 73 -13.50 -1.32 -18.39
N ASN A 74 -13.52 -0.91 -17.12
CA ASN A 74 -12.34 -0.66 -16.32
C ASN A 74 -12.33 -1.59 -15.11
N PHE A 75 -11.15 -2.04 -14.69
CA PHE A 75 -10.99 -2.85 -13.49
C PHE A 75 -9.99 -2.23 -12.54
N TYR A 76 -10.18 -2.50 -11.25
CA TYR A 76 -9.26 -2.15 -10.18
C TYR A 76 -9.26 -3.28 -9.16
N THR A 77 -8.08 -3.78 -8.82
CA THR A 77 -7.86 -4.70 -7.72
C THR A 77 -6.65 -4.27 -6.93
N GLY A 78 -6.76 -4.31 -5.60
CA GLY A 78 -5.68 -3.96 -4.71
C GLY A 78 -5.66 -4.88 -3.51
N ILE A 79 -4.47 -5.35 -3.15
CA ILE A 79 -4.22 -6.10 -1.92
C ILE A 79 -3.32 -5.30 -0.98
N ILE A 80 -3.44 -5.60 0.30
CA ILE A 80 -2.67 -4.97 1.36
C ILE A 80 -2.15 -6.01 2.36
N TYR A 81 -0.90 -5.84 2.76
CA TYR A 81 -0.25 -6.62 3.80
C TYR A 81 0.30 -5.67 4.88
N LYS A 82 0.27 -6.10 6.14
CA LYS A 82 0.77 -5.32 7.28
C LYS A 82 1.27 -6.25 8.38
N THR A 83 2.30 -5.80 9.11
CA THR A 83 2.88 -6.57 10.22
C THR A 83 3.48 -5.65 11.27
N GLY A 84 3.52 -6.10 12.53
CA GLY A 84 4.12 -5.39 13.65
C GLY A 84 3.27 -4.24 14.22
N ASN A 85 1.98 -4.14 13.88
CA ASN A 85 1.09 -3.08 14.36
C ASN A 85 0.29 -3.46 15.62
N SER A 86 0.57 -4.63 16.22
CA SER A 86 -0.15 -5.19 17.37
C SER A 86 -1.67 -5.27 17.15
N SER A 87 -2.08 -5.64 15.94
CA SER A 87 -3.48 -5.78 15.55
C SER A 87 -3.79 -7.24 15.22
N SER A 88 -5.03 -7.71 15.45
CA SER A 88 -5.49 -9.07 15.08
C SER A 88 -5.32 -9.39 13.59
N THR A 89 -5.14 -8.34 12.81
CA THR A 89 -4.97 -8.36 11.36
C THR A 89 -3.52 -8.33 10.90
N ASP A 90 -2.54 -8.43 11.79
CA ASP A 90 -1.15 -8.51 11.38
C ASP A 90 -0.84 -9.86 10.72
N ASN A 91 0.14 -9.86 9.82
CA ASN A 91 0.63 -11.01 9.07
C ASN A 91 -0.37 -11.64 8.09
N ASN A 92 -1.51 -11.00 7.87
CA ASN A 92 -2.55 -11.45 6.94
C ASN A 92 -2.57 -10.56 5.68
N ILE A 93 -2.88 -11.18 4.54
CA ILE A 93 -3.12 -10.47 3.28
C ILE A 93 -4.61 -10.13 3.20
N TYR A 94 -4.92 -8.87 2.94
CA TYR A 94 -6.30 -8.39 2.81
C TYR A 94 -6.56 -7.84 1.41
N LEU A 95 -7.79 -8.03 0.95
CA LEU A 95 -8.31 -7.35 -0.22
C LEU A 95 -8.70 -5.92 0.18
N LEU A 96 -8.10 -4.93 -0.47
CA LEU A 96 -8.36 -3.51 -0.21
C LEU A 96 -9.62 -3.04 -0.93
N ASP A 97 -9.61 -3.17 -2.25
CA ASP A 97 -10.71 -2.83 -3.14
C ASP A 97 -10.57 -3.75 -4.37
N ALA A 98 -11.66 -4.34 -4.81
CA ALA A 98 -11.72 -5.19 -5.99
C ALA A 98 -13.06 -4.94 -6.69
N TYR A 99 -13.03 -4.15 -7.77
CA TYR A 99 -14.24 -3.78 -8.48
C TYR A 99 -14.05 -3.72 -10.00
N LEU A 100 -15.15 -3.92 -10.69
CA LEU A 100 -15.33 -3.67 -12.11
C LEU A 100 -16.22 -2.44 -12.28
N ASN A 101 -15.88 -1.59 -13.24
CA ASN A 101 -16.63 -0.40 -13.57
C ASN A 101 -17.04 -0.43 -15.04
N TYR A 102 -18.35 -0.44 -15.28
CA TYR A 102 -18.95 -0.35 -16.60
C TYR A 102 -19.52 1.05 -16.83
N SER A 103 -19.10 1.69 -17.92
CA SER A 103 -19.49 3.06 -18.27
C SER A 103 -20.52 3.03 -19.39
N PHE A 104 -21.79 3.32 -19.09
CA PHE A 104 -22.85 3.42 -20.10
C PHE A 104 -22.72 4.71 -20.92
N SER A 105 -22.43 5.82 -20.21
CA SER A 105 -22.21 7.15 -20.78
C SER A 105 -21.14 7.87 -19.96
N LYS A 106 -20.80 9.12 -20.32
CA LYS A 106 -19.86 9.93 -19.52
C LYS A 106 -20.36 10.18 -18.09
N SER A 107 -21.68 10.14 -17.87
CA SER A 107 -22.30 10.48 -16.59
C SER A 107 -22.79 9.25 -15.80
N LEU A 108 -23.11 8.15 -16.49
CA LEU A 108 -23.64 6.94 -15.85
C LEU A 108 -22.60 5.82 -15.82
N ASN A 109 -22.13 5.51 -14.61
CA ASN A 109 -21.16 4.45 -14.34
C ASN A 109 -21.76 3.47 -13.35
N LEU A 110 -21.70 2.19 -13.68
CA LEU A 110 -22.07 1.10 -12.78
C LEU A 110 -20.79 0.45 -12.25
N ARG A 111 -20.64 0.46 -10.92
CA ARG A 111 -19.51 -0.17 -10.22
C ARG A 111 -20.00 -1.38 -9.44
N MET A 112 -19.35 -2.52 -9.64
CA MET A 112 -19.69 -3.79 -9.00
C MET A 112 -18.45 -4.39 -8.34
N GLY A 113 -18.61 -4.91 -7.13
CA GLY A 113 -17.53 -5.53 -6.35
C GLY A 113 -17.32 -4.89 -4.98
N GLN A 114 -16.15 -5.12 -4.39
CA GLN A 114 -15.75 -4.52 -3.13
C GLN A 114 -15.08 -3.17 -3.38
N PHE A 115 -15.66 -2.10 -2.88
CA PHE A 115 -15.06 -0.77 -2.95
C PHE A 115 -15.38 0.04 -1.70
N LYS A 116 -14.49 0.96 -1.35
CA LYS A 116 -14.74 1.94 -0.29
C LYS A 116 -15.97 2.82 -0.60
N PRO A 117 -16.87 3.02 0.36
CA PRO A 117 -17.97 3.97 0.22
C PRO A 117 -17.46 5.38 -0.13
N PRO A 118 -18.13 6.12 -1.04
CA PRO A 118 -17.78 7.47 -1.49
C PRO A 118 -18.00 8.54 -0.40
N PHE A 119 -17.36 8.39 0.76
CA PHE A 119 -17.50 9.30 1.89
C PHE A 119 -16.14 9.78 2.42
N GLY A 120 -16.03 11.09 2.64
CA GLY A 120 -14.86 11.77 3.21
C GLY A 120 -13.70 11.92 2.22
N TRP A 121 -13.25 13.16 1.99
CA TRP A 121 -12.15 13.46 1.06
C TRP A 121 -10.86 12.73 1.42
N GLU A 122 -10.49 12.74 2.70
CA GLU A 122 -9.28 12.11 3.24
C GLU A 122 -9.18 10.61 2.92
N ARG A 123 -10.31 9.92 2.79
CA ARG A 123 -10.34 8.49 2.45
C ARG A 123 -9.98 8.21 0.98
N PHE A 124 -10.18 9.17 0.09
CA PHE A 124 -9.85 9.08 -1.33
C PHE A 124 -8.45 9.57 -1.68
N VAL A 125 -7.81 10.32 -0.78
CA VAL A 125 -6.41 10.68 -0.94
C VAL A 125 -5.54 9.44 -0.74
N SER A 126 -4.65 9.19 -1.70
CA SER A 126 -3.65 8.13 -1.62
C SER A 126 -2.80 8.28 -0.37
N ASP A 127 -2.52 7.18 0.34
CA ASP A 127 -1.78 7.21 1.61
C ASP A 127 -0.40 7.88 1.52
N TYR A 128 0.28 7.80 0.37
CA TYR A 128 1.59 8.43 0.17
C TYR A 128 1.51 9.95 -0.09
N LYS A 129 0.30 10.49 -0.30
CA LYS A 129 0.04 11.94 -0.43
C LYS A 129 -0.62 12.53 0.81
N MET A 130 -0.86 11.70 1.84
CA MET A 130 -1.50 12.16 3.07
C MET A 130 -0.53 13.07 3.85
N PRO A 131 -0.99 14.22 4.36
CA PRO A 131 -0.13 15.11 5.15
C PRO A 131 0.29 14.50 6.50
N GLY A 132 -0.55 13.66 7.09
CA GLY A 132 -0.28 12.95 8.35
C GLY A 132 0.12 11.48 8.15
N THR A 133 0.87 10.92 9.10
CA THR A 133 1.20 9.48 9.16
C THR A 133 -0.06 8.62 9.27
N GLU A 134 -1.05 9.10 10.03
CA GLU A 134 -2.35 8.50 10.26
C GLU A 134 -3.45 9.36 9.65
N ARG A 135 -4.59 8.73 9.33
CA ARG A 135 -5.79 9.49 9.00
C ARG A 135 -6.43 10.03 10.28
N SER A 136 -7.32 11.00 10.12
CA SER A 136 -8.15 11.50 11.21
C SER A 136 -8.91 10.36 11.89
N GLN A 137 -8.95 10.38 13.23
CA GLN A 137 -9.67 9.40 14.04
C GLN A 137 -11.16 9.32 13.67
N VAL A 138 -11.74 10.43 13.20
CA VAL A 138 -13.14 10.52 12.76
C VAL A 138 -13.36 9.63 11.53
N VAL A 139 -12.45 9.69 10.56
CA VAL A 139 -12.51 8.92 9.30
C VAL A 139 -12.27 7.43 9.56
N ASP A 140 -11.31 7.10 10.44
CA ASP A 140 -10.96 5.71 10.75
C ASP A 140 -12.03 4.99 11.59
N ARG A 141 -12.81 5.71 12.42
CA ARG A 141 -13.81 5.10 13.31
C ARG A 141 -15.24 5.13 12.75
N LEU A 142 -15.63 6.18 12.02
CA LEU A 142 -17.03 6.35 11.59
C LEU A 142 -17.33 5.74 10.23
N ILE A 143 -16.32 5.53 9.39
CA ILE A 143 -16.54 5.05 8.02
C ILE A 143 -16.21 3.56 7.97
N PRO A 144 -17.22 2.68 7.81
CA PRO A 144 -16.97 1.26 7.72
C PRO A 144 -16.07 0.94 6.52
N ASN A 145 -15.25 -0.10 6.67
CA ASN A 145 -14.50 -0.63 5.54
C ASN A 145 -15.47 -1.22 4.51
N GLY A 146 -15.12 -1.12 3.22
CA GLY A 146 -15.91 -1.73 2.17
C GLY A 146 -15.87 -3.24 2.39
N ALA A 147 -16.94 -3.81 2.91
CA ALA A 147 -17.14 -5.24 3.01
C ALA A 147 -18.09 -5.65 1.88
N LEU A 148 -17.77 -6.73 1.17
CA LEU A 148 -18.84 -7.56 0.62
C LEU A 148 -19.48 -8.22 1.83
N GLY A 149 -20.82 -8.27 1.88
CA GLY A 149 -21.58 -8.75 3.04
C GLY A 149 -20.97 -10.00 3.67
N LYS A 150 -20.96 -10.03 5.01
CA LYS A 150 -20.57 -11.22 5.77
C LYS A 150 -21.53 -12.37 5.50
#